data_AF-A0A0B1SUC3-F1
#
_entry.id   AF-A0A0B1SUC3-F1
#
_cell.length_a   1.000
_cell.length_b   1.000
_cell.length_c   1.000
_cell.angle_alpha   90.00
_cell.angle_beta   90.00
_cell.angle_gamma   90.00
#
_symmetry.space_group_name_H-M   'P 1'
#
loop_
_entity.id
_entity.type
_entity.pdbx_description
1 polymer ?
#
loop_
_entity_poly.entity_id
_entity_poly.type
_entity_poly.pdbx_seq_one_letter_code
_entity_poly.pdbx_strand_id
1 'polypeptide(L)'
;MWQYKATIPTLFLLYFAENSLAATMIYPAKEGEQVSLDLGPNIVTWGRVRNNVNEFIKYCNEKDTHARCHQFINEDNQPSTPITSAHVNKNGTLVIDSFKATDVGDYFSPDELERVSSIADITNSRTLMFQW
;
A
#
# COMPACT_ATOMS: atom_id res chain seq x y z
N MET A 1 -13.81 62.53 -25.07
CA MET A 1 -13.25 61.19 -25.34
C MET A 1 -13.45 60.33 -24.09
N TRP A 2 -14.37 59.34 -24.18
CA TRP A 2 -14.46 58.09 -23.40
C TRP A 2 -14.59 58.19 -21.85
N GLN A 3 -15.76 57.99 -21.20
CA GLN A 3 -16.41 56.72 -20.80
C GLN A 3 -15.40 55.63 -20.42
N TYR A 4 -15.44 55.02 -19.21
CA TYR A 4 -15.68 53.58 -18.85
C TYR A 4 -15.43 53.38 -17.33
N LYS A 5 -16.45 53.05 -16.53
CA LYS A 5 -16.86 51.71 -16.04
C LYS A 5 -16.19 51.27 -14.73
N ALA A 6 -17.04 51.19 -13.70
CA ALA A 6 -16.81 50.43 -12.49
C ALA A 6 -16.71 48.93 -12.81
N THR A 7 -15.71 48.24 -12.26
CA THR A 7 -15.77 46.78 -12.10
C THR A 7 -14.82 46.33 -10.98
N ILE A 8 -15.39 45.78 -9.93
CA ILE A 8 -14.72 44.98 -8.89
C ILE A 8 -14.24 43.67 -9.54
N PRO A 9 -13.00 43.20 -9.32
CA PRO A 9 -12.77 41.78 -9.37
C PRO A 9 -12.21 41.32 -8.01
N THR A 10 -13.12 40.73 -7.26
CA THR A 10 -12.93 39.73 -6.24
C THR A 10 -11.89 38.70 -6.69
N LEU A 11 -10.62 38.87 -6.33
CA LEU A 11 -9.61 37.82 -6.43
C LEU A 11 -9.51 37.12 -5.07
N PHE A 12 -10.62 36.51 -4.66
CA PHE A 12 -10.59 35.28 -3.87
C PHE A 12 -9.96 34.22 -4.77
N LEU A 13 -8.63 34.19 -4.85
CA LEU A 13 -7.92 33.02 -5.35
C LEU A 13 -8.12 31.93 -4.29
N LEU A 14 -9.15 31.13 -4.52
CA LEU A 14 -9.46 29.92 -3.80
C LEU A 14 -8.23 29.01 -3.85
N TYR A 15 -7.52 28.96 -2.72
CA TYR A 15 -6.48 27.99 -2.45
C TYR A 15 -7.19 26.64 -2.26
N PHE A 16 -7.47 25.92 -3.35
CA PHE A 16 -7.89 24.54 -3.26
C PHE A 16 -6.68 23.73 -2.78
N ALA A 17 -6.54 23.58 -1.46
CA ALA A 17 -5.72 22.53 -0.90
C ALA A 17 -6.42 21.22 -1.22
N GLU A 18 -6.06 20.62 -2.35
CA GLU A 18 -6.35 19.22 -2.66
C GLU A 18 -5.65 18.38 -1.59
N ASN A 19 -6.35 18.12 -0.49
CA ASN A 19 -5.92 17.16 0.50
C ASN A 19 -6.35 15.79 -0.03
N SER A 20 -5.45 15.10 -0.72
CA SER A 20 -5.62 13.68 -0.98
C SER A 20 -5.65 12.95 0.37
N LEU A 21 -6.80 12.40 0.74
CA LEU A 21 -6.91 11.54 1.91
C LEU A 21 -6.44 10.15 1.51
N ALA A 22 -5.18 9.83 1.82
CA ALA A 22 -4.72 8.46 1.81
C ALA A 22 -5.54 7.66 2.85
N ALA A 23 -6.17 6.57 2.43
CA ALA A 23 -6.95 5.73 3.32
C ALA A 23 -6.00 4.81 4.11
N THR A 24 -5.58 5.24 5.30
CA THR A 24 -4.78 4.40 6.20
C THR A 24 -5.68 3.55 7.09
N MET A 25 -5.55 2.23 7.02
CA MET A 25 -6.17 1.32 7.98
C MET A 25 -5.22 1.10 9.16
N ILE A 26 -5.66 1.41 10.38
CA ILE A 26 -4.90 1.13 11.60
C ILE A 26 -5.34 -0.22 12.16
N TYR A 27 -4.41 -1.16 12.28
CA TYR A 27 -4.67 -2.48 12.84
C TYR A 27 -3.96 -2.64 14.21
N PRO A 28 -4.66 -2.49 15.34
CA PRO A 28 -4.05 -2.69 16.66
C PRO A 28 -3.82 -4.18 16.92
N ALA A 29 -2.62 -4.55 17.35
CA ALA A 29 -2.24 -5.91 17.71
C ALA A 29 -1.42 -5.92 19.00
N LYS A 30 -1.57 -6.98 19.82
CA LYS A 30 -0.74 -7.18 21.01
C LYS A 30 0.45 -8.08 20.69
N GLU A 31 1.53 -7.91 21.43
CA GLU A 31 2.68 -8.81 21.30
C GLU A 31 2.30 -10.25 21.61
N GLY A 32 2.77 -11.19 20.78
CA GLY A 32 2.48 -12.61 20.86
C GLY A 32 1.15 -13.05 20.23
N GLU A 33 0.28 -12.12 19.83
CA GLU A 33 -0.95 -12.47 19.10
C GLU A 33 -0.65 -12.73 17.62
N GLN A 34 -1.45 -13.61 17.02
CA GLN A 34 -1.45 -13.80 15.57
C GLN A 34 -2.20 -12.64 14.91
N VAL A 35 -1.60 -12.07 13.85
CA VAL A 35 -2.20 -10.99 13.07
C VAL A 35 -2.44 -11.47 11.65
N SER A 36 -3.66 -11.23 11.16
CA SER A 36 -4.06 -11.59 9.80
C SER A 36 -4.51 -10.33 9.06
N LEU A 37 -3.79 -9.97 7.99
CA LEU A 37 -4.10 -8.82 7.14
C LEU A 37 -4.65 -9.33 5.80
N ASP A 38 -5.78 -8.75 5.40
CA ASP A 38 -6.49 -9.13 4.18
C ASP A 38 -6.89 -7.87 3.41
N LEU A 39 -6.40 -7.74 2.18
CA LEU A 39 -6.74 -6.65 1.24
C LEU A 39 -7.72 -7.12 0.16
N GLY A 40 -8.20 -8.36 0.24
CA GLY A 40 -9.09 -8.98 -0.73
C GLY A 40 -8.39 -10.05 -1.58
N PRO A 41 -9.12 -10.60 -2.57
CA PRO A 41 -8.63 -11.72 -3.38
C PRO A 41 -7.44 -11.30 -4.26
N ASN A 42 -6.72 -12.24 -4.86
CA ASN A 42 -5.63 -12.00 -5.84
C ASN A 42 -4.42 -11.23 -5.31
N ILE A 43 -4.22 -11.16 -4.00
CA ILE A 43 -2.96 -10.72 -3.42
C ILE A 43 -2.00 -11.91 -3.41
N VAL A 44 -0.82 -11.73 -4.00
CA VAL A 44 0.25 -12.74 -4.03
C VAL A 44 1.46 -12.22 -3.26
N THR A 45 1.71 -10.91 -3.35
CA THR A 45 2.88 -10.25 -2.78
C THR A 45 2.46 -9.21 -1.75
N TRP A 46 3.14 -9.23 -0.62
CA TRP A 46 3.02 -8.25 0.44
C TRP A 46 4.33 -7.49 0.58
N GLY A 47 4.21 -6.17 0.70
CA GLY A 47 5.27 -5.25 1.06
C GLY A 47 5.07 -4.70 2.47
N ARG A 48 6.17 -4.39 3.13
CA ARG A 48 6.18 -3.62 4.38
C ARG A 48 7.26 -2.57 4.32
N VAL A 49 6.96 -1.36 4.76
CA VAL A 49 7.96 -0.33 5.09
C VAL A 49 8.22 -0.38 6.59
N ARG A 50 9.45 -0.71 6.97
CA ARG A 50 9.90 -0.71 8.37
C ARG A 50 11.21 0.04 8.47
N ASN A 51 11.27 1.06 9.33
CA ASN A 51 12.45 1.92 9.46
C ASN A 51 12.96 2.48 8.11
N ASN A 52 12.05 2.89 7.23
CA ASN A 52 12.34 3.35 5.85
C ASN A 52 12.98 2.31 4.92
N VAL A 53 12.92 1.02 5.26
CA VAL A 53 13.37 -0.08 4.41
C VAL A 53 12.15 -0.82 3.89
N ASN A 54 12.11 -1.06 2.58
CA ASN A 54 11.11 -1.90 1.96
C ASN A 54 11.48 -3.37 2.14
N GLU A 55 10.50 -4.14 2.59
CA GLU A 55 10.60 -5.57 2.80
C GLU A 55 9.47 -6.27 2.08
N PHE A 56 9.72 -7.46 1.55
CA PHE A 56 8.76 -8.19 0.73
C PHE A 56 8.63 -9.64 1.17
N ILE A 57 7.40 -10.15 1.11
CA ILE A 57 7.07 -11.56 1.29
C ILE A 57 6.02 -11.93 0.24
N LYS A 58 6.03 -13.17 -0.24
CA LYS A 58 5.03 -13.62 -1.21
C LYS A 58 4.49 -14.99 -0.88
N TYR A 59 3.29 -15.27 -1.38
CA TYR A 59 2.76 -16.62 -1.42
C TYR A 59 3.65 -17.48 -2.32
N CYS A 60 3.96 -18.68 -1.84
CA CYS A 60 4.65 -19.69 -2.60
C CYS A 60 3.97 -21.04 -2.43
N ASN A 61 4.14 -21.92 -3.41
CA ASN A 61 3.61 -23.27 -3.31
C ASN A 61 4.51 -24.12 -2.41
N GLU A 62 4.01 -25.26 -1.92
CA GLU A 62 4.74 -26.16 -1.00
C GLU A 62 6.09 -26.67 -1.52
N LYS A 63 6.36 -26.53 -2.83
CA LYS A 63 7.60 -26.96 -3.48
C LYS A 63 8.65 -25.86 -3.57
N ASP A 64 8.29 -24.62 -3.27
CA ASP A 64 9.18 -23.47 -3.35
C ASP A 64 9.93 -23.28 -2.03
N THR A 65 11.26 -23.34 -2.07
CA THR A 65 12.14 -23.22 -0.88
C THR A 65 12.80 -21.84 -0.76
N HIS A 66 12.32 -20.86 -1.53
CA HIS A 66 12.91 -19.52 -1.52
C HIS A 66 12.65 -18.79 -0.20
N ALA A 67 13.63 -18.02 0.29
CA ALA A 67 13.50 -17.28 1.56
C ALA A 67 12.25 -16.38 1.61
N ARG A 68 11.92 -15.72 0.49
CA ARG A 68 10.75 -14.83 0.34
C ARG A 68 9.37 -15.48 0.53
N CYS A 69 9.33 -16.81 0.70
CA CYS A 69 8.11 -17.59 0.92
C CYS A 69 7.75 -17.74 2.40
N HIS A 70 8.73 -17.64 3.30
CA HIS A 70 8.58 -17.95 4.72
C HIS A 70 9.00 -16.81 5.65
N GLN A 71 9.54 -15.73 5.08
CA GLN A 71 9.96 -14.55 5.82
C GLN A 71 10.06 -13.35 4.87
N PHE A 72 10.08 -12.17 5.46
CA PHE A 72 10.39 -10.94 4.75
C PHE A 72 11.83 -10.93 4.27
N ILE A 73 12.01 -10.47 3.04
CA ILE A 73 13.30 -10.18 2.43
C ILE A 73 13.43 -8.71 2.08
N ASN A 74 14.64 -8.18 2.07
CA ASN A 74 14.93 -6.83 1.60
C ASN A 74 15.07 -6.79 0.06
N GLU A 75 15.36 -5.60 -0.47
CA GLU A 75 15.59 -5.37 -1.91
C GLU A 75 16.79 -6.20 -2.46
N ASP A 76 17.77 -6.55 -1.62
CA ASP A 76 18.90 -7.41 -1.97
C ASP A 76 18.58 -8.92 -1.94
N ASN A 77 17.30 -9.29 -1.76
CA ASN A 77 16.83 -10.66 -1.54
C ASN A 77 17.43 -11.36 -0.30
N GLN A 78 17.93 -10.59 0.66
CA GLN A 78 18.42 -11.11 1.94
C GLN A 78 17.28 -11.11 2.97
N PRO A 79 17.25 -12.08 3.90
CA PRO A 79 16.30 -12.08 5.01
C PRO A 79 16.35 -10.77 5.80
N SER A 80 15.18 -10.15 6.00
CA SER A 80 15.06 -8.92 6.77
C SER A 80 15.37 -9.16 8.25
N THR A 81 16.11 -8.24 8.86
CA THR A 81 16.48 -8.31 10.28
C THR A 81 15.87 -7.11 11.03
N PRO A 82 15.16 -7.31 12.16
CA PRO A 82 14.88 -8.58 12.83
C PRO A 82 13.88 -9.46 12.06
N ILE A 83 14.03 -10.77 12.25
CA ILE A 83 13.19 -11.79 11.59
C ILE A 83 11.76 -11.72 12.15
N THR A 84 10.79 -11.70 11.23
CA THR A 84 9.37 -11.81 11.50
C THR A 84 8.89 -13.20 11.05
N SER A 85 8.20 -13.95 11.92
CA SER A 85 7.54 -15.21 11.52
C SER A 85 6.24 -14.86 10.82
N ALA A 86 6.23 -14.96 9.49
CA ALA A 86 5.07 -14.63 8.69
C ALA A 86 5.01 -15.47 7.42
N HIS A 87 3.80 -15.65 6.90
CA HIS A 87 3.55 -16.32 5.64
C HIS A 87 2.33 -15.69 4.95
N VAL A 88 2.26 -15.84 3.64
CA VAL A 88 1.08 -15.45 2.87
C VAL A 88 0.31 -16.72 2.55
N ASN A 89 -1.01 -16.70 2.76
CA ASN A 89 -1.90 -17.79 2.42
C ASN A 89 -2.28 -17.78 0.94
N LYS A 90 -2.79 -18.90 0.43
CA LYS A 90 -3.23 -19.02 -0.98
C LYS A 90 -4.34 -18.03 -1.37
N ASN A 91 -5.14 -17.60 -0.40
CA ASN A 91 -6.19 -16.59 -0.61
C ASN A 91 -5.64 -15.14 -0.65
N GLY A 92 -4.35 -14.96 -0.36
CA GLY A 92 -3.69 -13.65 -0.34
C GLY A 92 -3.61 -12.98 1.04
N THR A 93 -4.14 -13.61 2.08
CA THR A 93 -4.03 -13.09 3.46
C THR A 93 -2.58 -13.22 3.95
N LEU A 94 -2.01 -12.14 4.47
CA LEU A 94 -0.75 -12.18 5.21
C LEU A 94 -1.03 -12.56 6.67
N VAL A 95 -0.34 -13.57 7.16
CA VAL A 95 -0.41 -14.03 8.55
C VAL A 95 0.95 -13.81 9.21
N ILE A 96 0.96 -13.10 10.33
CA ILE A 96 2.10 -12.98 11.24
C ILE A 96 1.80 -13.87 12.44
N ASP A 97 2.60 -14.91 12.65
CA ASP A 97 2.28 -15.97 13.62
C ASP A 97 2.33 -15.48 15.07
N SER A 98 3.29 -14.61 15.38
CA SER A 98 3.51 -14.03 16.69
C SER A 98 4.02 -12.60 16.52
N PHE A 99 3.11 -11.64 16.59
CA PHE A 99 3.41 -10.22 16.42
C PHE A 99 4.37 -9.72 17.51
N LYS A 100 5.31 -8.86 17.13
CA LYS A 100 6.27 -8.20 18.03
C LYS A 100 6.28 -6.70 17.80
N ALA A 101 6.72 -5.89 18.76
CA ALA A 101 6.91 -4.45 18.54
C ALA A 101 7.80 -4.12 17.33
N THR A 102 8.75 -4.99 17.00
CA THR A 102 9.62 -4.83 15.82
C THR A 102 8.92 -5.09 14.48
N ASP A 103 7.69 -5.59 14.49
CA ASP A 103 6.92 -5.85 13.27
C ASP A 103 6.07 -4.64 12.86
N VAL A 104 5.97 -3.63 13.71
CA VAL A 104 5.29 -2.36 13.41
C VAL A 104 5.91 -1.72 12.16
N GLY A 105 5.04 -1.35 11.23
CA GLY A 105 5.39 -0.71 9.97
C GLY A 105 4.16 -0.52 9.10
N ASP A 106 4.36 0.07 7.93
CA ASP A 106 3.31 0.28 6.95
C ASP A 106 3.24 -0.91 6.01
N TYR A 107 2.10 -1.57 5.94
CA TYR A 107 1.89 -2.75 5.11
C TYR A 107 1.12 -2.37 3.84
N PHE A 108 1.55 -2.93 2.71
CA PHE A 108 0.94 -2.68 1.40
C PHE A 108 1.04 -3.93 0.52
N SER A 109 0.32 -3.94 -0.60
CA SER A 109 0.51 -4.96 -1.65
C SER A 109 0.80 -4.26 -2.98
N PRO A 110 1.92 -4.59 -3.65
CA PRO A 110 2.18 -4.12 -5.01
C PRO A 110 1.09 -4.53 -6.02
N ASP A 111 0.38 -5.63 -5.75
CA ASP A 111 -0.61 -6.20 -6.66
C ASP A 111 -1.91 -5.36 -6.71
N GLU A 112 -2.17 -4.52 -5.72
CA GLU A 112 -3.30 -3.57 -5.74
C GLU A 112 -3.14 -2.53 -6.85
N LEU A 113 -1.92 -2.01 -7.06
CA LEU A 113 -1.64 -1.01 -8.10
C LEU A 113 -1.81 -1.59 -9.51
N GLU A 114 -1.49 -2.88 -9.70
CA GLU A 114 -1.68 -3.56 -10.99
C GLU A 114 -3.17 -3.70 -11.36
N ARG A 115 -4.08 -3.78 -10.38
CA ARG A 115 -5.53 -3.79 -10.66
C ARG A 115 -6.05 -2.48 -11.20
N VAL A 116 -5.42 -1.36 -10.83
CA VAL A 116 -5.89 -0.01 -11.17
C VAL A 116 -5.61 0.36 -12.64
N SER A 117 -4.85 -0.43 -13.40
CA SER A 117 -4.40 -0.05 -14.75
C SER A 117 -5.24 -0.54 -15.94
N SER A 118 -6.51 -0.93 -15.78
CA SER A 118 -7.34 -1.25 -16.96
C SER A 118 -8.83 -0.97 -16.78
N ILE A 119 -9.21 0.31 -16.90
CA ILE A 119 -10.51 0.67 -17.49
C ILE A 119 -10.21 1.05 -18.94
N ALA A 120 -10.59 0.19 -19.88
CA ALA A 120 -10.61 0.58 -21.29
C ALA A 120 -11.63 1.71 -21.44
N ASP A 121 -11.14 2.88 -21.87
CA ASP A 121 -11.90 4.07 -22.26
C ASP A 121 -13.15 3.70 -23.09
N ILE A 122 -14.37 3.87 -22.53
CA ILE A 122 -15.58 4.07 -23.36
C ILE A 122 -15.93 5.57 -23.45
N THR A 123 -15.22 6.44 -22.72
CA THR A 123 -15.42 7.89 -22.87
C THR A 123 -14.07 8.60 -22.90
N ASN A 124 -13.90 9.44 -23.91
CA ASN A 124 -12.68 10.13 -24.27
C ASN A 124 -12.33 11.24 -23.25
N SER A 125 -12.14 10.86 -21.98
CA SER A 125 -11.68 11.72 -20.89
C SER A 125 -10.70 10.93 -20.05
N ARG A 126 -9.41 11.10 -20.36
CA ARG A 126 -8.31 10.46 -19.63
C ARG A 126 -8.10 11.17 -18.31
N THR A 127 -8.83 10.74 -17.28
CA THR A 127 -8.50 11.08 -15.89
C THR A 127 -7.89 9.85 -15.24
N LEU A 128 -6.56 9.84 -15.13
CA LEU A 128 -5.85 8.90 -14.29
C LEU A 128 -6.01 9.39 -12.85
N MET A 129 -6.78 8.67 -12.05
CA MET A 129 -6.82 8.90 -10.62
C MET A 129 -5.71 8.06 -9.98
N PHE A 130 -4.66 8.74 -9.54
CA PHE A 130 -3.65 8.17 -8.65
C PHE A 130 -4.18 8.23 -7.22
N GLN A 131 -4.07 7.12 -6.51
CA GLN A 131 -4.27 7.07 -5.08
C GLN A 131 -2.95 6.60 -4.46
N TRP A 132 -2.30 7.52 -3.74
CA TRP A 132 -1.25 7.23 -2.77
C TRP A 132 -1.89 7.22 -1.38
#